data_AF-A0A2D9J9F0-F1
#
_entry.id   AF-A0A2D9J9F0-F1
#
_cell.length_a   1.000
_cell.length_b   1.000
_cell.length_c   1.000
_cell.angle_alpha   90.00
_cell.angle_beta   90.00
_cell.angle_gamma   90.00
#
_symmetry.space_group_name_H-M   'P 1'
#
loop_
_entity.id
_entity.type
_entity.pdbx_description
1 polymer ?
#
loop_
_entity_poly.entity_id
_entity_poly.type
_entity_poly.pdbx_seq_one_letter_code
_entity_poly.pdbx_strand_id
1 'polypeptide(L)'
;MKLIYELLIRLTVLLGIISYLLTVGIAFVKNGFVIGVLSASLPLISNTYWTYALWNESDKFYEIYVNGQILLFILIILSIALHKLKS
;
A
#
# COMPACT_ATOMS: atom_id res chain seq x y z
N MET A 1 14.27 -19.67 -9.74
CA MET A 1 14.13 -18.71 -8.61
C MET A 1 14.29 -17.25 -9.01
N LYS A 2 15.33 -16.88 -9.79
CA LYS A 2 15.57 -15.47 -10.20
C LYS A 2 14.36 -14.80 -10.88
N LEU A 3 13.72 -15.48 -11.83
CA LEU A 3 12.54 -14.97 -12.54
C LEU A 3 11.34 -14.71 -11.62
N ILE A 4 11.06 -15.63 -10.69
CA ILE A 4 9.96 -15.51 -9.72
C ILE A 4 10.21 -14.32 -8.79
N TYR A 5 11.44 -14.16 -8.31
CA TYR A 5 11.84 -13.01 -7.49
C TYR A 5 11.67 -11.68 -8.23
N GLU A 6 12.16 -11.58 -9.48
CA GLU A 6 12.04 -10.36 -10.28
C GLU A 6 10.59 -9.99 -10.57
N LEU A 7 9.75 -10.99 -10.89
CA LEU A 7 8.32 -10.77 -11.10
C LEU A 7 7.64 -10.27 -9.83
N LEU A 8 7.94 -10.88 -8.68
CA LEU A 8 7.33 -10.55 -7.40
C LEU A 8 7.74 -9.14 -6.94
N ILE A 9 8.99 -8.73 -7.15
CA ILE A 9 9.44 -7.35 -6.91
C ILE A 9 8.69 -6.36 -7.80
N ARG A 10 8.55 -6.64 -9.10
CA ARG A 10 7.81 -5.76 -10.03
C ARG A 10 6.35 -5.57 -9.61
N LEU A 11 5.68 -6.66 -9.23
CA LEU A 11 4.30 -6.61 -8.74
C LEU A 11 4.19 -5.81 -7.43
N THR A 12 5.14 -6.00 -6.51
CA THR A 12 5.19 -5.26 -5.24
C THR A 12 5.34 -3.76 -5.48
N VAL A 13 6.24 -3.37 -6.39
CA VAL A 13 6.45 -1.95 -6.75
C VAL A 13 5.20 -1.36 -7.40
N LEU A 14 4.58 -2.07 -8.34
CA LEU A 14 3.36 -1.61 -9.01
C LEU A 14 2.23 -1.39 -8.00
N LEU A 15 1.98 -2.36 -7.13
CA LEU A 15 0.97 -2.25 -6.06
C LEU A 15 1.33 -1.15 -5.06
N GLY A 16 2.60 -0.94 -4.76
CA GLY A 16 3.07 0.13 -3.89
C GLY A 16 2.75 1.51 -4.45
N ILE A 17 2.96 1.73 -5.75
CA ILE A 17 2.62 2.99 -6.43
C ILE A 17 1.09 3.21 -6.41
N ILE A 18 0.32 2.20 -6.79
CA ILE A 18 -1.15 2.28 -6.80
C ILE A 18 -1.67 2.59 -5.39
N SER A 19 -1.17 1.86 -4.39
CA SER A 19 -1.53 2.04 -2.98
C SER A 19 -1.24 3.47 -2.52
N TYR A 20 -0.05 3.99 -2.81
CA TYR A 20 0.32 5.38 -2.49
C TYR A 20 -0.64 6.40 -3.12
N LEU A 21 -0.93 6.29 -4.42
CA LEU A 21 -1.81 7.22 -5.11
C LEU A 21 -3.24 7.19 -4.53
N LEU A 22 -3.75 6.00 -4.21
CA LEU A 22 -5.06 5.85 -3.58
C LEU A 22 -5.09 6.47 -2.18
N THR A 23 -4.08 6.20 -1.35
CA THR A 23 -3.97 6.79 -0.01
C THR A 23 -3.99 8.31 -0.05
N VAL A 24 -3.19 8.90 -0.93
CA VAL A 24 -3.11 10.35 -1.11
C VAL A 24 -4.46 10.89 -1.61
N GLY A 25 -5.07 10.25 -2.60
CA GLY A 25 -6.39 10.62 -3.11
C GLY A 25 -7.46 10.61 -2.03
N ILE A 26 -7.52 9.54 -1.24
CA ILE A 26 -8.43 9.41 -0.08
C ILE A 26 -8.20 10.55 0.90
N ALA A 27 -6.95 10.88 1.21
CA ALA A 27 -6.61 11.95 2.14
C ALA A 27 -7.09 13.33 1.67
N PHE A 28 -6.89 13.64 0.38
CA PHE A 28 -7.40 14.88 -0.21
C PHE A 28 -8.92 14.95 -0.19
N VAL A 29 -9.60 13.84 -0.49
CA VAL A 29 -11.07 13.80 -0.58
C VAL A 29 -11.72 13.86 0.81
N LYS A 30 -11.24 13.09 1.79
CA LYS A 30 -11.85 13.04 3.12
C LYS A 30 -11.49 14.25 3.99
N ASN A 31 -10.23 14.71 3.94
CA ASN A 31 -9.70 15.66 4.92
C ASN A 31 -9.13 16.95 4.30
N GLY A 32 -9.17 17.10 2.98
CA GLY A 32 -8.76 18.32 2.28
C GLY A 32 -7.25 18.47 2.08
N PHE A 33 -6.85 19.67 1.66
CA PHE A 33 -5.52 19.92 1.10
C PHE A 33 -4.36 19.64 2.06
N VAL A 34 -4.43 20.13 3.30
CA VAL A 34 -3.34 20.00 4.28
C VAL A 34 -3.04 18.54 4.60
N ILE A 35 -4.07 17.75 4.88
CA ILE A 35 -3.91 16.33 5.19
C ILE A 35 -3.50 15.55 3.93
N GLY A 36 -3.98 15.92 2.74
CA GLY A 36 -3.52 15.36 1.47
C GLY A 36 -2.02 15.55 1.24
N VAL A 37 -1.50 16.76 1.44
CA VAL A 37 -0.07 17.06 1.31
C VAL A 37 0.76 16.31 2.36
N LEU A 38 0.30 16.27 3.62
CA LEU A 38 0.97 15.48 4.67
C LEU A 38 0.99 13.98 4.32
N SER A 39 -0.12 13.47 3.82
CA SER A 39 -0.26 12.07 3.39
C SER A 39 0.64 11.73 2.21
N ALA A 40 0.86 12.67 1.29
CA ALA A 40 1.81 12.55 0.19
C ALA A 40 3.27 12.60 0.68
N SER A 41 3.54 13.43 1.68
CA SER A 41 4.89 13.63 2.22
C SER A 41 5.36 12.45 3.10
N LEU A 42 4.43 11.70 3.70
CA LEU A 42 4.72 10.64 4.66
C LEU A 42 4.09 9.30 4.21
N PRO A 43 4.48 8.73 3.07
CA PRO A 43 3.76 7.65 2.40
C PRO A 43 3.58 6.39 3.26
N LEU A 44 4.59 5.98 4.02
CA LEU A 44 4.52 4.78 4.86
C LEU A 44 3.52 4.95 6.02
N ILE A 45 3.68 6.04 6.78
CA ILE A 45 2.81 6.35 7.92
C ILE A 45 1.37 6.58 7.44
N SER A 46 1.25 7.29 6.32
CA SER A 46 -0.02 7.58 5.67
C SER A 46 -0.77 6.31 5.29
N ASN A 47 -0.12 5.36 4.60
CA ASN A 47 -0.75 4.08 4.24
C ASN A 47 -1.27 3.36 5.49
N THR A 48 -0.45 3.23 6.53
CA THR A 48 -0.87 2.56 7.78
C THR A 48 -2.04 3.27 8.44
N TYR A 49 -1.98 4.61 8.56
CA TYR A 49 -3.04 5.40 9.15
C TYR A 49 -4.36 5.23 8.39
N TRP A 50 -4.35 5.36 7.08
CA TRP A 50 -5.56 5.28 6.27
C TRP A 50 -6.10 3.86 6.18
N THR A 51 -5.25 2.83 6.15
CA THR A 51 -5.72 1.44 6.27
C THR A 51 -6.42 1.19 7.60
N TYR A 52 -5.88 1.71 8.71
CA TYR A 52 -6.51 1.58 10.02
C TYR A 52 -7.82 2.39 10.10
N ALA A 53 -7.79 3.65 9.66
CA ALA A 53 -8.95 4.55 9.70
C ALA A 53 -10.12 4.04 8.86
N LEU A 54 -9.84 3.28 7.80
CA LEU A 54 -10.84 2.74 6.88
C LEU A 54 -11.16 1.25 7.13
N TRP A 55 -10.56 0.61 8.13
CA TRP A 55 -10.65 -0.84 8.33
C TRP A 55 -12.08 -1.35 8.54
N ASN A 56 -12.91 -0.56 9.20
CA ASN A 56 -14.30 -0.91 9.53
C ASN A 56 -15.32 -0.11 8.70
N GLU A 57 -14.87 0.62 7.67
CA GLU A 57 -15.78 1.34 6.80
C GLU A 57 -16.54 0.35 5.91
N SER A 58 -17.85 0.54 5.78
CA SER A 58 -18.73 -0.38 5.03
C SER A 58 -18.73 -0.13 3.52
N ASP A 59 -18.10 0.95 3.06
CA ASP A 59 -17.98 1.23 1.63
C ASP A 59 -17.04 0.22 0.96
N LYS A 60 -17.55 -0.44 -0.07
CA LYS A 60 -16.83 -1.46 -0.85
C LYS A 60 -15.50 -0.94 -1.42
N PHE A 61 -15.41 0.34 -1.77
CA PHE A 61 -14.16 0.93 -2.24
C PHE A 61 -13.08 0.91 -1.14
N TYR A 62 -13.46 1.25 0.11
CA TYR A 62 -12.53 1.25 1.24
C TYR A 62 -12.14 -0.16 1.66
N GLU A 63 -13.07 -1.12 1.59
CA GLU A 63 -12.76 -2.53 1.81
C GLU A 63 -11.71 -3.05 0.82
N ILE A 64 -11.88 -2.74 -0.48
CA ILE A 64 -10.90 -3.11 -1.52
C ILE A 64 -9.55 -2.44 -1.26
N TYR A 65 -9.54 -1.16 -0.88
CA TYR A 65 -8.33 -0.43 -0.54
C TYR A 65 -7.58 -1.07 0.64
N VAL A 66 -8.28 -1.38 1.73
CA VAL A 66 -7.71 -2.04 2.91
C VAL A 66 -7.12 -3.41 2.53
N ASN A 67 -7.88 -4.23 1.81
CA ASN A 67 -7.41 -5.53 1.33
C ASN A 67 -6.18 -5.40 0.41
N GLY A 68 -6.14 -4.38 -0.45
CA GLY A 68 -4.98 -4.08 -1.28
C GLY A 68 -3.73 -3.74 -0.47
N GLN A 69 -3.88 -3.00 0.63
CA GLN A 69 -2.77 -2.64 1.53
C GLN A 69 -2.26 -3.87 2.31
N ILE A 70 -3.16 -4.76 2.74
CA ILE A 70 -2.79 -6.05 3.35
C ILE A 70 -2.01 -6.90 2.34
N LEU A 71 -2.49 -6.99 1.10
CA LEU A 71 -1.83 -7.74 0.05
C LEU A 71 -0.42 -7.18 -0.24
N LEU A 72 -0.28 -5.86 -0.33
CA LEU A 72 1.00 -5.19 -0.49
C LEU A 72 1.97 -5.56 0.64
N PHE A 73 1.50 -5.54 1.89
CA PHE A 73 2.31 -5.91 3.04
C PHE A 73 2.80 -7.37 2.95
N ILE A 74 1.92 -8.31 2.58
CA ILE A 74 2.28 -9.71 2.37
C ILE A 74 3.33 -9.84 1.27
N LEU A 75 3.16 -9.14 0.14
CA LEU A 75 4.11 -9.17 -0.98
C LEU A 75 5.49 -8.64 -0.59
N ILE A 76 5.55 -7.60 0.25
CA ILE A 76 6.82 -7.09 0.78
C ILE A 76 7.51 -8.15 1.63
N ILE A 77 6.79 -8.81 2.55
CA ILE A 77 7.34 -9.89 3.39
C ILE A 77 7.86 -11.04 2.51
N LEU A 78 7.07 -11.49 1.54
CA LEU A 78 7.46 -12.54 0.61
C LEU A 78 8.69 -12.15 -0.21
N SER A 79 8.77 -10.90 -0.65
CA SER A 79 9.92 -10.35 -1.38
C SER A 79 11.20 -10.44 -0.54
N ILE A 80 11.12 -10.06 0.73
CA ILE A 80 12.24 -10.11 1.68
C ILE A 80 12.65 -11.56 1.97
N ALA A 81 11.68 -12.44 2.21
CA ALA A 81 11.94 -13.86 2.46
C ALA A 81 12.63 -14.53 1.26
N LEU A 82 12.12 -14.30 0.05
CA LEU A 82 12.72 -14.81 -1.19
C LEU A 82 14.11 -14.24 -1.46
N HIS A 83 14.36 -12.98 -1.11
CA HIS A 83 15.69 -12.39 -1.21
C HIS A 83 16.69 -13.13 -0.31
N LYS A 84 16.32 -13.44 0.95
CA LYS A 84 17.15 -14.20 1.88
C LYS A 84 17.42 -15.64 1.44
N LEU A 85 16.45 -16.29 0.80
CA LEU A 85 16.60 -17.67 0.29
C LEU A 85 17.44 -17.77 -0.98
N LYS A 86 17.57 -16.66 -1.73
CA LYS A 86 18.38 -16.57 -2.95
C LYS A 86 19.85 -16.23 -2.64
N SER A 87 20.11 -15.48 -1.56
CA SER A 87 21.45 -15.12 -1.08
C SER A 87 22.15 -16.31 -0.41
#